data_AF-A0A290XG78-F1
#
_entry.id   AF-A0A290XG78-F1
#
_cell.length_a   1.000
_cell.length_b   1.000
_cell.length_c   1.000
_cell.angle_alpha   90.00
_cell.angle_beta   90.00
_cell.angle_gamma   90.00
#
_symmetry.space_group_name_H-M   'P 1'
#
loop_
_entity.id
_entity.type
_entity.pdbx_description
1 polymer ?
#
loop_
_entity_poly.entity_id
_entity_poly.type
_entity_poly.pdbx_seq_one_letter_code
_entity_poly.pdbx_strand_id
1 'polypeptide(L)'
;MRRLAGSIAGFPYSVAWPQPRGAVLPDWRSIEQEVDMVRSERNARAWQNPGNWIGPRWLGLYRSADDDRLWVPKVPRALGWTVNLARPAGAIVLMALAIAVLSLAYFLVGT
;
A
#
# COMPACT_ATOMS: atom_id res chain seq x y z
N MET A 1 12.52 42.36 3.26
CA MET A 1 13.87 41.77 3.42
C MET A 1 13.89 40.84 4.62
N ARG A 2 13.97 39.52 4.41
CA ARG A 2 14.70 38.55 5.25
C ARG A 2 14.67 37.20 4.53
N ARG A 3 15.83 36.82 3.99
CA ARG A 3 16.10 35.48 3.44
C ARG A 3 16.11 34.50 4.62
N LEU A 4 15.38 33.40 4.51
CA LEU A 4 15.71 32.18 5.24
C LEU A 4 16.09 31.14 4.21
N ALA A 5 17.39 30.97 4.04
CA ALA A 5 18.00 29.89 3.29
C ALA A 5 17.77 28.60 4.09
N GLY A 6 16.78 27.81 3.68
CA GLY A 6 16.66 26.41 4.11
C GLY A 6 17.74 25.60 3.42
N SER A 7 18.82 25.31 4.14
CA SER A 7 19.83 24.33 3.71
C SER A 7 19.21 22.95 3.79
N ILE A 8 18.85 22.39 2.64
CA ILE A 8 18.44 20.98 2.52
C ILE A 8 19.72 20.16 2.36
N ALA A 9 20.41 19.94 3.48
CA ALA A 9 21.51 18.98 3.54
C ALA A 9 20.91 17.57 3.41
N GLY A 10 21.22 16.84 2.32
CA GLY A 10 20.94 15.40 2.30
C GLY A 10 20.68 14.71 0.96
N PHE A 11 20.82 15.36 -0.20
CA PHE A 11 20.67 14.67 -1.49
C PHE A 11 22.03 14.31 -2.12
N PRO A 12 22.48 13.04 -2.05
CA PRO A 12 23.66 12.59 -2.77
C PRO A 12 23.29 12.31 -4.24
N TYR A 13 23.03 13.36 -5.02
CA TYR A 13 23.02 13.24 -6.47
C TYR A 13 23.49 14.54 -7.11
N SER A 14 24.79 14.61 -7.38
CA SER A 14 25.36 15.58 -8.33
C SER A 14 25.13 15.09 -9.76
N VAL A 15 23.88 14.79 -10.13
CA VAL A 15 23.47 14.66 -11.54
C VAL A 15 22.92 16.02 -11.93
N ALA A 16 23.76 16.82 -12.59
CA ALA A 16 23.31 18.07 -13.21
C ALA A 16 22.39 17.71 -14.39
N TRP A 17 21.09 17.55 -14.12
CA TRP A 17 20.10 17.46 -15.18
C TRP A 17 20.21 18.73 -16.04
N PRO A 18 20.46 18.62 -17.36
CA PRO A 18 20.44 19.78 -18.24
C PRO A 18 19.08 20.43 -18.09
N GLN A 19 19.03 21.62 -17.48
CA GLN A 19 17.79 22.36 -17.38
C GLN A 19 17.53 22.96 -18.77
N PRO A 20 16.44 22.59 -19.47
CA PRO A 20 16.05 23.29 -20.68
C PRO A 20 15.92 24.78 -20.33
N ARG A 21 16.53 25.68 -21.11
CA ARG A 21 16.35 27.13 -20.92
C ARG A 21 14.86 27.44 -21.06
N GLY A 22 14.21 27.81 -19.96
CA GLY A 22 12.77 28.08 -19.90
C GLY A 22 11.89 26.96 -19.32
N ALA A 23 12.48 25.89 -18.77
CA ALA A 23 11.70 24.87 -18.05
C ALA A 23 11.10 25.44 -16.77
N VAL A 24 9.77 25.45 -16.70
CA VAL A 24 9.03 25.63 -15.45
C VAL A 24 9.20 24.32 -14.68
N LEU A 25 9.91 24.35 -13.56
CA LEU A 25 9.99 23.18 -12.66
C LEU A 25 8.56 22.80 -12.23
N PRO A 26 8.20 21.51 -12.25
CA PRO A 26 6.88 21.08 -11.76
C PRO A 26 6.68 21.58 -10.33
N ASP A 27 5.47 22.07 -10.02
CA ASP A 27 5.10 22.33 -8.63
C ASP A 27 5.18 21.01 -7.84
N TRP A 28 5.68 21.04 -6.61
CA TRP A 28 5.85 19.83 -5.82
C TRP A 28 4.54 19.06 -5.63
N ARG A 29 3.39 19.77 -5.57
CA ARG A 29 2.06 19.16 -5.52
C ARG A 29 1.75 18.34 -6.77
N SER A 30 2.20 18.78 -7.94
CA SER A 30 2.00 18.06 -9.19
C SER A 30 2.79 16.75 -9.21
N ILE A 31 4.00 16.76 -8.64
CA ILE A 31 4.84 15.57 -8.47
C ILE A 31 4.19 14.59 -7.48
N GLU A 32 3.70 15.09 -6.34
CA GLU A 32 2.99 14.25 -5.36
C GLU A 32 1.74 13.60 -5.98
N GLN A 33 0.94 14.38 -6.71
CA GLN A 33 -0.23 13.87 -7.42
C GLN A 33 0.14 12.81 -8.47
N GLU A 34 1.21 13.02 -9.22
CA GLU A 34 1.70 12.03 -10.20
C GLU A 34 2.14 10.73 -9.50
N VAL A 35 2.93 10.84 -8.43
CA VAL A 35 3.36 9.69 -7.64
C VAL A 35 2.17 8.93 -7.07
N ASP A 36 1.18 9.64 -6.53
CA ASP A 36 -0.05 9.04 -5.98
C ASP A 36 -0.89 8.36 -7.05
N MET A 37 -1.03 8.97 -8.24
CA MET A 37 -1.73 8.35 -9.37
C MET A 37 -1.04 7.07 -9.81
N VAL A 38 0.28 7.10 -10.02
CA VAL A 38 1.08 5.92 -10.41
C VAL A 38 0.99 4.81 -9.36
N ARG A 39 1.04 5.17 -8.09
CA ARG A 39 0.87 4.23 -6.96
C ARG A 39 -0.52 3.60 -6.97
N SER A 40 -1.56 4.42 -7.14
CA SER A 40 -2.95 3.94 -7.17
C SER A 40 -3.20 3.00 -8.34
N GLU A 41 -2.61 3.27 -9.51
CA GLU A 41 -2.76 2.47 -10.71
C GLU A 41 -2.05 1.11 -10.56
N ARG A 42 -0.83 1.10 -10.00
CA ARG A 42 -0.12 -0.13 -9.65
C ARG A 42 -0.95 -1.02 -8.72
N ASN A 43 -1.51 -0.42 -7.67
CA ASN A 43 -2.37 -1.11 -6.72
C ASN A 43 -3.65 -1.66 -7.38
N ALA A 44 -4.24 -0.91 -8.31
CA ALA A 44 -5.42 -1.35 -9.06
C ALA A 44 -5.10 -2.53 -10.00
N ARG A 45 -3.98 -2.49 -10.71
CA ARG A 45 -3.51 -3.58 -11.58
C ARG A 45 -3.23 -4.86 -10.76
N ALA A 46 -2.55 -4.72 -9.63
CA ALA A 46 -2.32 -5.84 -8.72
C ALA A 46 -3.63 -6.46 -8.20
N TRP A 47 -4.60 -5.62 -7.84
CA TRP A 47 -5.91 -6.06 -7.34
C TRP A 47 -6.74 -6.81 -8.38
N GLN A 48 -6.66 -6.39 -9.65
CA GLN A 48 -7.38 -7.03 -10.76
C GLN A 48 -6.74 -8.34 -11.21
N ASN A 49 -5.47 -8.60 -10.87
CA ASN A 49 -4.79 -9.82 -11.25
C ASN A 49 -5.35 -11.02 -10.44
N PRO A 50 -6.01 -12.00 -11.08
CA PRO A 50 -6.57 -13.16 -10.39
C PRO A 50 -5.50 -14.02 -9.70
N GLY A 51 -4.25 -13.99 -10.16
CA GLY A 51 -3.14 -14.73 -9.54
C GLY A 51 -2.74 -14.23 -8.15
N ASN A 52 -3.18 -13.02 -7.76
CA ASN A 52 -2.95 -12.46 -6.42
C ASN A 52 -4.03 -12.87 -5.41
N TRP A 53 -5.04 -13.62 -5.83
CA TRP A 53 -6.13 -14.14 -5.00
C TRP A 53 -5.96 -15.64 -4.77
N ILE A 54 -5.93 -16.05 -3.50
CA ILE A 54 -5.73 -17.44 -3.08
C ILE A 54 -7.03 -17.97 -2.49
N GLY A 55 -7.50 -19.12 -3.00
CA GLY A 55 -8.65 -19.84 -2.46
C GLY A 55 -10.00 -19.41 -3.08
N PRO A 56 -11.12 -19.89 -2.49
CA PRO A 56 -12.46 -19.64 -3.03
C PRO A 56 -12.87 -18.17 -2.84
N ARG A 57 -13.69 -17.61 -3.75
CA ARG A 57 -14.05 -16.17 -3.77
C ARG A 57 -14.53 -15.60 -2.43
N TRP A 58 -15.21 -16.41 -1.60
CA TRP A 58 -15.75 -15.99 -0.29
C TRP A 58 -14.70 -15.98 0.84
N LEU A 59 -13.69 -16.86 0.77
CA LEU A 59 -12.57 -16.94 1.73
C LEU A 59 -11.24 -16.51 1.11
N GLY A 60 -11.29 -15.81 -0.02
CA GLY A 60 -10.11 -15.45 -0.78
C GLY A 60 -9.13 -14.63 0.05
N LEU A 61 -7.90 -15.12 0.18
CA LEU A 61 -6.79 -14.38 0.75
C LEU A 61 -6.10 -13.60 -0.37
N TYR A 62 -5.62 -12.40 -0.06
CA TYR A 62 -4.94 -11.55 -1.03
C TYR A 62 -3.45 -11.48 -0.74
N ARG A 63 -2.62 -11.62 -1.78
CA ARG A 63 -1.17 -11.51 -1.68
C ARG A 63 -0.61 -10.85 -2.93
N SER A 64 -0.03 -9.66 -2.77
CA SER A 64 0.72 -9.00 -3.85
C SER A 64 1.85 -8.13 -3.29
N ALA A 65 3.08 -8.37 -3.75
CA ALA A 65 4.24 -7.55 -3.40
C ALA A 65 4.21 -6.17 -4.07
N ASP A 66 3.48 -6.05 -5.19
CA ASP A 66 3.32 -4.80 -5.94
C ASP A 66 2.26 -3.87 -5.33
N ASP A 67 1.35 -4.42 -4.51
CA ASP A 67 0.31 -3.65 -3.82
C ASP A 67 0.78 -3.23 -2.43
N ASP A 68 0.93 -1.93 -2.20
CA ASP A 68 1.43 -1.40 -0.92
C ASP A 68 0.38 -1.22 0.17
N ARG A 69 -0.88 -1.51 -0.14
CA ARG A 69 -1.96 -1.43 0.84
C ARG A 69 -1.89 -2.61 1.80
N LEU A 70 -2.11 -2.31 3.08
CA LEU A 70 -2.34 -3.33 4.11
C LEU A 70 -3.76 -3.90 4.00
N TRP A 71 -4.75 -3.01 3.91
CA TRP A 71 -6.17 -3.35 3.80
C TRP A 71 -6.59 -3.30 2.33
N VAL A 72 -7.19 -4.39 1.86
CA VAL A 72 -7.56 -4.57 0.46
C VAL A 72 -9.03 -5.01 0.40
N PRO A 73 -9.88 -4.35 -0.41
CA PRO A 73 -11.28 -4.76 -0.54
C PRO A 73 -11.35 -6.12 -1.26
N LYS A 74 -12.23 -7.03 -0.84
CA LYS A 74 -12.42 -8.33 -1.50
C LYS A 74 -13.11 -8.18 -2.87
N VAL A 75 -13.01 -9.23 -3.69
CA VAL A 75 -13.76 -9.36 -4.96
C VAL A 75 -14.81 -10.46 -4.82
N PRO A 76 -16.13 -10.16 -4.87
CA PRO A 76 -16.77 -8.84 -5.00
C PRO A 76 -16.64 -7.98 -3.73
N ARG A 77 -16.72 -6.64 -3.88
CA ARG A 77 -16.55 -5.65 -2.80
C ARG A 77 -17.56 -5.81 -1.64
N ALA A 78 -18.68 -6.47 -1.89
CA ALA A 78 -19.69 -6.79 -0.88
C ALA A 78 -19.19 -7.76 0.22
N LEU A 79 -18.11 -8.52 -0.04
CA LEU A 79 -17.52 -9.43 0.95
C LEU A 79 -16.62 -8.73 1.98
N GLY A 80 -16.54 -7.39 1.93
CA GLY A 80 -15.78 -6.58 2.88
C GLY A 80 -14.29 -6.50 2.53
N TRP A 81 -13.46 -6.51 3.56
CA TRP A 81 -12.01 -6.26 3.46
C TRP A 81 -11.20 -7.50 3.83
N THR A 82 -9.98 -7.57 3.31
CA THR A 82 -8.94 -8.53 3.68
C THR A 82 -7.64 -7.78 3.92
N VAL A 83 -6.65 -8.48 4.47
CA VAL A 83 -5.28 -7.98 4.57
C VAL A 83 -4.40 -8.54 3.45
N ASN A 84 -3.41 -7.75 3.00
CA ASN A 84 -2.41 -8.19 2.04
C ASN A 84 -1.31 -9.01 2.73
N LEU A 85 -1.27 -10.30 2.46
CA LEU A 85 -0.32 -11.24 3.07
C LEU A 85 1.11 -11.15 2.52
N ALA A 86 1.34 -10.38 1.46
CA ALA A 86 2.71 -10.04 1.04
C ALA A 86 3.35 -9.00 1.96
N ARG A 87 2.56 -8.33 2.81
CA ARG A 87 3.05 -7.35 3.79
C ARG A 87 3.23 -8.03 5.15
N PRO A 88 4.38 -7.87 5.83
CA PRO A 88 4.60 -8.45 7.16
C PRO A 88 3.50 -8.06 8.15
N ALA A 89 3.08 -6.80 8.13
CA ALA A 89 1.96 -6.32 8.93
C ALA A 89 0.64 -7.06 8.63
N GLY A 90 0.38 -7.42 7.37
CA GLY A 90 -0.82 -8.16 7.00
C GLY A 90 -0.81 -9.58 7.54
N ALA A 91 0.33 -10.27 7.46
CA ALA A 91 0.49 -11.59 8.06
C ALA A 91 0.30 -11.56 9.59
N ILE A 92 0.86 -10.55 10.27
CA ILE A 92 0.69 -10.36 11.72
C ILE A 92 -0.78 -10.13 12.07
N VAL A 93 -1.49 -9.28 11.33
CA VAL A 93 -2.94 -9.04 11.56
C VAL A 93 -3.75 -10.31 11.39
N LEU A 94 -3.51 -11.09 10.32
CA LEU A 94 -4.22 -12.35 10.12
C LEU A 94 -3.95 -13.34 11.25
N MET A 95 -2.70 -13.46 11.69
CA MET A 95 -2.32 -14.33 12.81
C MET A 95 -2.99 -13.90 14.12
N ALA A 96 -3.00 -12.60 14.42
CA ALA A 96 -3.67 -12.06 15.61
C ALA A 96 -5.18 -12.33 15.59
N LEU A 97 -5.84 -12.14 14.43
CA LEU A 97 -7.26 -12.46 14.25
C LEU A 97 -7.54 -13.96 14.44
N ALA A 98 -6.69 -14.82 13.88
CA ALA A 98 -6.82 -16.27 14.04
C ALA A 98 -6.70 -16.68 15.51
N ILE A 99 -5.69 -16.17 16.23
CA ILE A 99 -5.51 -16.42 17.66
C ILE A 99 -6.73 -15.93 18.44
N ALA A 100 -7.21 -14.71 18.19
CA ALA A 100 -8.36 -14.14 18.89
C ALA A 100 -9.63 -14.99 18.70
N VAL A 101 -9.90 -15.45 17.47
CA VAL A 101 -11.05 -16.32 17.18
C VAL A 101 -10.92 -17.67 17.88
N LEU A 102 -9.74 -18.29 17.86
CA LEU A 102 -9.50 -19.56 18.53
C LEU A 102 -9.59 -19.44 20.06
N SER A 103 -9.03 -18.38 20.65
CA SER A 103 -9.14 -18.10 22.08
C SER A 103 -10.59 -17.86 22.51
N LEU A 104 -11.36 -17.13 21.70
CA LEU A 104 -12.79 -16.93 21.96
C LEU A 104 -13.57 -18.24 21.88
N ALA A 105 -13.33 -19.05 20.85
CA ALA A 105 -13.98 -20.35 20.71
C ALA A 105 -13.64 -21.28 21.88
N TYR A 106 -12.37 -21.32 22.30
CA TYR A 106 -11.95 -22.07 23.48
C TYR A 106 -12.67 -21.61 24.74
N PHE A 107 -12.78 -20.30 24.96
CA PHE A 107 -13.49 -19.76 26.12
C PHE A 107 -14.97 -20.12 26.10
N LEU A 108 -15.64 -20.07 24.95
CA LEU A 108 -17.08 -20.34 24.85
C LEU A 108 -17.45 -21.84 24.95
N VAL A 109 -16.53 -22.74 24.58
CA VAL A 109 -16.77 -24.20 24.59
C VAL A 109 -16.17 -24.87 25.82
N GLY A 110 -15.10 -24.31 26.38
CA GLY A 110 -14.35 -24.87 27.50
C GLY A 110 -14.78 -24.40 28.89
N THR A 111 -15.79 -23.55 29.00
CA THR A 111 -16.46 -23.16 30.26
C THR A 111 -17.84 -23.79 30.34
#